data_AF-A0A843RP10-F1
#
_entry.id   AF-A0A843RP10-F1
#
_cell.length_a   1.000
_cell.length_b   1.000
_cell.length_c   1.000
_cell.angle_alpha   90.00
_cell.angle_beta   90.00
_cell.angle_gamma   90.00
#
_symmetry.space_group_name_H-M   'P 1'
#
loop_
_entity.id
_entity.type
_entity.pdbx_description
1 polymer ?
#
loop_
_entity_poly.entity_id
_entity_poly.type
_entity_poly.pdbx_seq_one_letter_code
_entity_poly.pdbx_strand_id
1 'polypeptide(L)'
;PALEPGDWIFRLRGVRPNASKMEKIALCKLGHIEDGDPVELGGQMGDLARHYPHMDIFGGCCGTGATHLREMASVLSRTRAVQSNPA
;
A
#
# COMPACT_ATOMS: atom_id res chain seq x y z
N PRO A 1 9.63 -13.64 -4.83
CA PRO A 1 8.86 -12.67 -4.00
C PRO A 1 9.77 -11.47 -3.70
N ALA A 2 9.24 -10.25 -3.61
CA ALA A 2 10.07 -9.05 -3.41
C ALA A 2 10.59 -8.89 -1.97
N LEU A 3 10.02 -9.62 -1.00
CA LEU A 3 10.46 -9.66 0.39
C LEU A 3 10.84 -11.10 0.74
N GLU A 4 11.97 -11.27 1.41
CA GLU A 4 12.44 -12.56 1.93
C GLU A 4 12.15 -12.68 3.44
N PRO A 5 11.91 -13.89 3.97
CA PRO A 5 11.71 -14.08 5.40
C PRO A 5 12.90 -13.58 6.23
N GLY A 6 12.62 -12.98 7.39
CA GLY A 6 13.65 -12.65 8.37
C GLY A 6 13.19 -11.59 9.37
N ASP A 7 13.85 -11.55 10.53
CA ASP A 7 13.45 -10.67 11.65
C ASP A 7 13.51 -9.17 11.32
N TRP A 8 14.25 -8.81 10.27
CA TRP A 8 14.32 -7.44 9.78
C TRP A 8 12.93 -6.89 9.40
N ILE A 9 11.98 -7.74 9.01
CA ILE A 9 10.64 -7.31 8.60
C ILE A 9 9.89 -6.62 9.74
N PHE A 10 10.15 -7.00 10.99
CA PHE A 10 9.52 -6.39 12.18
C PHE A 10 10.01 -4.95 12.45
N ARG A 11 11.11 -4.53 11.81
CA ARG A 11 11.60 -3.15 11.87
C ARG A 11 10.88 -2.24 10.88
N LEU A 12 10.25 -2.80 9.84
CA LEU A 12 9.49 -2.03 8.88
C LEU A 12 8.10 -1.74 9.43
N ARG A 13 7.74 -0.45 9.43
CA ARG A 13 6.47 0.05 9.96
C ARG A 13 5.55 0.64 8.92
N GLY A 14 6.07 0.93 7.73
CA GLY A 14 5.25 1.52 6.70
C GLY A 14 5.73 1.34 5.28
N VAL A 15 4.80 1.63 4.37
CA VAL A 15 4.99 1.55 2.92
C VAL A 15 4.41 2.77 2.23
N ARG A 16 5.04 3.14 1.12
CA ARG A 16 4.65 4.30 0.33
C ARG A 16 4.79 4.01 -1.17
N PRO A 17 3.92 3.15 -1.73
CA PRO A 17 3.97 2.79 -3.15
C PRO A 17 3.65 3.97 -4.07
N ASN A 18 4.05 3.87 -5.33
CA ASN A 18 3.49 4.71 -6.40
C ASN A 18 2.04 4.28 -6.68
N ALA A 19 1.24 5.15 -7.30
CA ALA A 19 -0.12 4.78 -7.71
C ALA A 19 -0.15 3.78 -8.87
N SER A 20 0.84 3.85 -9.75
CA SER A 20 0.99 2.93 -10.87
C SER A 20 1.92 1.76 -10.53
N LYS A 21 1.57 0.58 -11.05
CA LYS A 21 2.38 -0.65 -11.00
C LYS A 21 3.48 -0.70 -12.08
N MET A 22 3.55 0.32 -12.93
CA MET A 22 4.56 0.37 -13.97
C MET A 22 5.97 0.36 -13.38
N GLU A 23 6.88 -0.26 -14.11
CA GLU A 23 8.29 -0.28 -13.77
C GLU A 23 8.84 1.13 -13.64
N LYS A 24 9.70 1.35 -12.63
CA LYS A 24 10.26 2.67 -12.32
C LYS A 24 10.89 3.35 -13.54
N ILE A 25 11.65 2.59 -14.33
CA ILE A 25 12.32 3.11 -15.53
C ILE A 25 11.30 3.53 -16.60
N ALA A 26 10.18 2.83 -16.72
CA ALA A 26 9.12 3.21 -17.63
C ALA A 26 8.43 4.51 -17.16
N LEU A 27 8.13 4.61 -15.86
CA LEU A 27 7.55 5.82 -15.26
C LEU A 27 8.41 7.07 -15.51
N CYS A 28 9.74 6.95 -15.40
CA CYS A 28 10.64 8.08 -15.67
C CYS A 28 10.61 8.58 -17.13
N LYS A 29 10.11 7.78 -18.08
CA LYS A 29 10.09 8.10 -19.52
C LYS A 29 8.76 8.66 -20.02
N LEU A 30 7.69 8.62 -19.21
CA LEU A 30 6.34 8.99 -19.64
C LEU A 30 6.15 10.50 -19.86
N GLY A 31 6.97 11.34 -19.23
CA GLY A 31 6.81 12.80 -19.28
C GLY A 31 5.56 13.33 -18.57
N HIS A 32 4.77 12.45 -17.95
CA HIS A 32 3.62 12.76 -17.09
C HIS A 32 3.56 11.77 -15.91
N ILE A 33 2.75 12.10 -14.91
CA ILE A 33 2.49 11.23 -13.76
C ILE A 33 1.31 10.33 -14.10
N GLU A 34 1.47 9.03 -13.85
CA GLU A 34 0.40 8.05 -13.95
C GLU A 34 -0.40 8.01 -12.65
N ASP A 35 -1.70 8.24 -12.77
CA ASP A 35 -2.61 8.27 -11.63
C ASP A 35 -2.97 6.89 -11.10
N GLY A 36 -2.79 5.81 -11.87
CA GLY A 36 -3.09 4.45 -11.40
C GLY A 36 -4.56 4.22 -11.02
N ASP A 37 -4.83 3.20 -10.20
CA ASP A 37 -6.18 2.83 -9.73
C ASP A 37 -6.30 2.93 -8.19
N PRO A 38 -7.15 3.85 -7.67
CA PRO A 38 -7.41 3.99 -6.23
C PRO A 38 -7.92 2.73 -5.53
N VAL A 39 -8.84 2.00 -6.15
CA VAL A 39 -9.50 0.83 -5.56
C VAL A 39 -8.51 -0.32 -5.52
N GLU A 40 -7.79 -0.53 -6.61
CA GLU A 40 -6.74 -1.55 -6.69
C GLU A 40 -5.67 -1.31 -5.63
N LEU A 41 -5.13 -0.09 -5.55
CA LEU A 41 -4.10 0.25 -4.59
C LEU A 41 -4.60 0.12 -3.14
N GLY A 42 -5.84 0.54 -2.87
CA GLY A 42 -6.48 0.37 -1.56
C GLY A 42 -6.56 -1.11 -1.15
N GLY A 43 -6.97 -1.98 -2.07
CA GLY A 43 -7.02 -3.44 -1.85
C GLY A 43 -5.65 -4.02 -1.51
N GLN A 44 -4.62 -3.65 -2.27
CA GLN A 44 -3.25 -4.09 -2.05
C GLN A 44 -2.69 -3.64 -0.69
N MET A 45 -3.02 -2.43 -0.24
CA MET A 45 -2.63 -1.96 1.10
C MET A 45 -3.35 -2.77 2.19
N GLY A 46 -4.61 -3.15 1.96
CA GLY A 46 -5.34 -4.08 2.85
C GLY A 46 -4.70 -5.46 2.93
N ASP A 47 -4.31 -6.04 1.79
CA ASP A 47 -3.59 -7.33 1.76
C ASP A 47 -2.28 -7.25 2.56
N LEU A 48 -1.51 -6.17 2.37
CA LEU A 48 -0.26 -5.98 3.09
C LEU A 48 -0.49 -5.84 4.60
N ALA A 49 -1.49 -5.06 5.02
CA ALA A 49 -1.82 -4.89 6.44
C ALA A 49 -2.33 -6.19 7.09
N ARG A 50 -3.01 -7.06 6.31
CA ARG A 50 -3.37 -8.42 6.75
C ARG A 50 -2.15 -9.28 7.00
N HIS A 51 -1.20 -9.25 6.08
CA HIS A 51 -0.01 -10.08 6.13
C HIS A 51 1.02 -9.60 7.17
N TYR A 52 1.12 -8.28 7.40
CA TYR A 52 2.04 -7.65 8.35
C TYR A 52 1.28 -6.73 9.33
N PRO A 53 0.61 -7.29 10.36
CA PRO A 53 -0.21 -6.51 11.29
C PRO A 53 0.56 -5.44 12.09
N HIS A 54 1.89 -5.58 12.21
CA HIS A 54 2.75 -4.61 12.89
C HIS A 54 3.02 -3.34 12.08
N MET A 55 2.72 -3.33 10.76
CA MET A 55 2.83 -2.13 9.94
C MET A 55 1.63 -1.20 10.19
N ASP A 56 1.93 0.07 10.46
CA ASP A 56 0.95 1.07 10.89
C ASP A 56 1.08 2.44 10.21
N ILE A 57 1.99 2.56 9.25
CA ILE A 57 2.17 3.77 8.45
C ILE A 57 1.91 3.43 6.99
N PHE A 58 0.80 3.94 6.43
CA PHE A 58 0.42 3.72 5.04
C PHE A 58 0.26 5.06 4.33
N GLY A 59 0.82 5.18 3.13
CA GLY A 59 0.71 6.39 2.32
C GLY A 59 1.01 6.12 0.86
N GLY A 60 1.31 7.19 0.12
CA GLY A 60 1.57 7.14 -1.31
C GLY A 60 2.74 7.98 -1.76
N CYS A 61 3.31 7.62 -2.91
CA CYS A 61 4.41 8.31 -3.56
C CYS A 61 3.91 8.96 -4.85
N CYS A 62 4.59 8.80 -5.98
CA CYS A 62 4.20 9.42 -7.25
C CYS A 62 2.85 8.89 -7.74
N GLY A 63 1.96 9.80 -8.17
CA GLY A 63 0.61 9.49 -8.66
C GLY A 63 -0.42 9.24 -7.55
N THR A 64 0.00 9.06 -6.29
CA THR A 64 -0.96 8.78 -5.23
C THR A 64 -1.61 10.06 -4.72
N GLY A 65 -2.88 10.25 -5.12
CA GLY A 65 -3.71 11.39 -4.71
C GLY A 65 -4.74 11.10 -3.61
N ALA A 66 -5.61 12.08 -3.36
CA ALA A 66 -6.63 12.02 -2.31
C ALA A 66 -7.65 10.87 -2.48
N THR A 67 -7.96 10.47 -3.72
CA THR A 67 -8.83 9.32 -4.03
C THR A 67 -8.22 8.02 -3.53
N HIS A 68 -6.94 7.80 -3.80
CA HIS A 68 -6.17 6.65 -3.32
C HIS A 68 -6.12 6.61 -1.79
N LEU A 69 -5.78 7.73 -1.15
CA LEU A 69 -5.70 7.80 0.31
C LEU A 69 -7.05 7.49 0.97
N ARG A 70 -8.16 7.92 0.36
CA ARG A 70 -9.52 7.60 0.82
C ARG A 70 -9.80 6.10 0.73
N GLU A 71 -9.49 5.47 -0.40
CA GLU A 71 -9.69 4.02 -0.56
C GLU A 71 -8.78 3.21 0.37
N MET A 72 -7.51 3.61 0.51
CA MET A 72 -6.60 3.01 1.51
C MET A 72 -7.18 3.11 2.92
N ALA A 73 -7.60 4.30 3.36
CA ALA A 73 -8.17 4.49 4.69
C ALA A 73 -9.43 3.63 4.91
N SER A 74 -10.31 3.57 3.91
CA SER A 74 -11.52 2.75 3.87
C SER A 74 -11.19 1.26 4.06
N VAL A 75 -10.25 0.72 3.28
CA VAL A 75 -9.86 -0.70 3.33
C VAL A 75 -9.08 -1.04 4.61
N LEU A 76 -8.13 -0.19 5.03
CA LEU A 76 -7.31 -0.40 6.22
C LEU A 76 -8.16 -0.40 7.49
N SER A 77 -9.14 0.50 7.58
CA SER A 77 -10.06 0.55 8.72
C SER A 77 -10.85 -0.75 8.88
N ARG A 78 -11.39 -1.29 7.76
CA ARG A 78 -12.07 -2.60 7.76
C ARG A 78 -11.14 -3.74 8.13
N THR A 79 -9.95 -3.75 7.53
CA THR A 79 -8.94 -4.79 7.76
C THR A 79 -8.55 -4.87 9.24
N ARG A 80 -8.31 -3.71 9.87
CA ARG A 80 -7.92 -3.63 11.28
C ARG A 80 -9.06 -4.00 12.23
N ALA A 81 -10.30 -3.62 11.90
CA ALA A 81 -11.47 -4.03 12.69
C ALA A 81 -11.60 -5.56 12.78
N VAL A 82 -11.37 -6.27 11.67
CA VAL A 82 -11.37 -7.74 11.63
C VAL A 82 -10.23 -8.33 12.45
N GLN A 83 -9.02 -7.77 12.37
CA GLN A 83 -7.87 -8.25 13.15
C GLN A 83 -8.03 -8.02 14.66
N SER A 84 -8.69 -6.93 15.06
CA SER A 84 -8.94 -6.63 16.48
C SER A 84 -10.05 -7.47 17.13
N ASN A 85 -10.86 -8.17 16.33
CA ASN A 85 -11.94 -9.04 16.80
C ASN A 85 -11.75 -10.47 16.25
N PRO A 86 -10.81 -11.25 16.81
CA PRO A 86 -10.69 -12.64 16.46
C PRO A 86 -11.94 -13.37 17.00
N ALA A 87 -12.78 -13.84 16.09
CA ALA A 87 -13.88 -14.74 16.43
C ALA A 87 -13.35 -16.03 17.10
#